data_AF-A0A2I0DTA1-F1
#
_entry.id   AF-A0A2I0DTA1-F1
#
_cell.length_a   1.000
_cell.length_b   1.000
_cell.length_c   1.000
_cell.angle_alpha   90.00
_cell.angle_beta   90.00
_cell.angle_gamma   90.00
#
_symmetry.space_group_name_H-M   'P 1'
#
loop_
_entity.id
_entity.type
_entity.pdbx_description
1 polymer ?
#
loop_
_entity_poly.entity_id
_entity_poly.type
_entity_poly.pdbx_seq_one_letter_code
_entity_poly.pdbx_strand_id
1 'polypeptide(L)'
;MLRVTPYLELDQQAKQLVDRANNTTISLTFSESAVLYQLLIADSVCGKEALLDAGWPDRVVAATSLTQCISTLRKKLEAYPEVQLKTVARRGYELYVSKRSHIKMLAVNDAESIKTALIDVPMLVKIGGILVVLILILWCWYNSDYHSTVKNSSLWNADKKIALNIGGTKEIVPMFYQSNVEHLHQSMWQKHLAPESNHLTHIDDFEGYVATDGRNYSMAVCPNVIDGECTGHNLMNITAIDPNPAGLNISQFAELTERLEKRIRYNKIIIPRNENENELGDITEHHYHADVYFPVAGELLVRSDLSLSLIYEGDNSGQFYSAACITDEDCLTTPIKYKLRGTFKQYQQQINGLDVDVFQVKVSQKEFIKPESVSPSAMYFYRAIRKHDITDEVLYFYRVHTDENSAVWISPILGSIVAWYKYDQVRI
;
A
#
# COMPACT_ATOMS: atom_id res chain seq x y z
N MET A 1 71.88 1.81 -10.54
CA MET A 1 70.43 2.12 -10.57
C MET A 1 70.22 3.49 -9.94
N LEU A 2 69.55 4.40 -10.62
CA LEU A 2 69.28 5.75 -10.14
C LEU A 2 67.80 5.86 -9.77
N ARG A 3 67.48 6.37 -8.58
CA ARG A 3 66.09 6.49 -8.11
C ARG A 3 65.43 7.72 -8.73
N VAL A 4 64.33 7.52 -9.44
CA VAL A 4 63.50 8.59 -10.03
C VAL A 4 62.39 8.96 -9.05
N THR A 5 61.73 7.97 -8.48
CA THR A 5 60.73 8.08 -7.39
C THR A 5 61.01 6.98 -6.35
N PRO A 6 60.28 6.90 -5.22
CA PRO A 6 60.47 5.83 -4.23
C PRO A 6 60.26 4.41 -4.78
N TYR A 7 59.55 4.24 -5.89
CA TYR A 7 59.24 2.95 -6.51
C TYR A 7 59.74 2.83 -7.97
N LEU A 8 60.09 3.93 -8.63
CA LEU A 8 60.61 3.94 -10.00
C LEU A 8 62.14 4.09 -9.99
N GLU A 9 62.83 3.08 -10.52
CA GLU A 9 64.30 3.05 -10.61
C GLU A 9 64.75 2.95 -12.08
N LEU A 10 65.72 3.77 -12.46
CA LEU A 10 66.37 3.70 -13.76
C LEU A 10 67.59 2.76 -13.67
N ASP A 11 67.54 1.66 -14.41
CA ASP A 11 68.70 0.81 -14.66
C ASP A 11 69.38 1.22 -15.98
N GLN A 12 70.51 1.90 -15.85
CA GLN A 12 71.32 2.37 -16.97
C GLN A 12 72.01 1.22 -17.73
N GLN A 13 72.37 0.12 -17.04
CA GLN A 13 73.05 -1.01 -17.67
C GLN A 13 72.05 -1.88 -18.44
N ALA A 14 70.88 -2.13 -17.84
CA ALA A 14 69.80 -2.88 -18.49
C ALA A 14 68.97 -2.03 -19.47
N LYS A 15 69.13 -0.70 -19.47
CA LYS A 15 68.35 0.28 -20.26
C LYS A 15 66.85 0.15 -20.00
N GLN A 16 66.47 0.03 -18.74
CA GLN A 16 65.08 -0.21 -18.33
C GLN A 16 64.69 0.71 -17.18
N LEU A 17 63.43 1.13 -17.17
CA LEU A 17 62.79 1.69 -15.98
C LEU A 17 62.06 0.55 -15.27
N VAL A 18 62.43 0.31 -14.02
CA VAL A 18 61.85 -0.72 -13.16
C VAL A 18 60.89 -0.05 -12.19
N ASP A 19 59.61 -0.36 -12.32
CA ASP A 19 58.57 0.06 -11.38
C ASP A 19 58.33 -1.06 -10.36
N ARG A 20 58.79 -0.83 -9.13
CA ARG A 20 58.63 -1.79 -8.03
C ARG A 20 57.21 -1.82 -7.46
N ALA A 21 56.36 -0.82 -7.73
CA ALA A 21 54.98 -0.80 -7.24
C ALA A 21 54.08 -1.73 -8.05
N ASN A 22 54.25 -1.74 -9.38
CA ASN A 22 53.44 -2.57 -10.29
C ASN A 22 54.20 -3.81 -10.82
N ASN A 23 55.46 -3.98 -10.42
CA ASN A 23 56.36 -5.03 -10.90
C ASN A 23 56.49 -5.06 -12.44
N THR A 24 56.52 -3.87 -13.05
CA THR A 24 56.61 -3.71 -14.51
C THR A 24 57.97 -3.15 -14.91
N THR A 25 58.47 -3.56 -16.08
CA THR A 25 59.73 -3.09 -16.65
C THR A 25 59.49 -2.43 -18.00
N ILE A 26 59.86 -1.17 -18.13
CA ILE A 26 59.72 -0.41 -19.38
C ILE A 26 61.09 -0.35 -20.06
N SER A 27 61.19 -0.95 -21.25
CA SER A 27 62.42 -0.90 -22.06
C SER A 27 62.65 0.49 -22.66
N LEU A 28 63.86 1.01 -22.49
CA LEU A 28 64.34 2.26 -23.04
C LEU A 28 65.40 2.01 -24.12
N THR A 29 65.39 2.85 -25.15
CA THR A 29 66.52 2.89 -26.09
C THR A 29 67.75 3.53 -25.42
N PHE A 30 68.94 3.34 -26.00
CA PHE A 30 70.17 3.93 -25.46
C PHE A 30 70.03 5.45 -25.26
N SER A 31 69.60 6.16 -26.29
CA SER A 31 69.42 7.62 -26.23
C SER A 31 68.35 8.05 -25.22
N GLU A 32 67.26 7.30 -25.08
CA GLU A 32 66.23 7.57 -24.06
C GLU A 32 66.79 7.41 -22.63
N SER A 33 67.53 6.33 -22.38
CA SER A 33 68.13 6.08 -21.06
C SER A 33 69.21 7.11 -20.70
N ALA A 34 70.03 7.53 -21.68
CA ALA A 34 71.09 8.51 -21.47
C ALA A 34 70.54 9.93 -21.27
N VAL A 35 69.54 10.33 -22.06
CA VAL A 35 68.86 11.63 -21.92
C VAL A 35 68.13 11.71 -20.58
N LEU A 36 67.42 10.65 -20.18
CA LEU A 36 66.72 10.61 -18.89
C LEU A 36 67.70 10.63 -17.70
N TYR A 37 68.82 9.91 -17.81
CA TYR A 37 69.88 9.94 -16.80
C TYR A 37 70.46 11.34 -16.62
N GLN A 38 70.74 12.04 -17.72
CA GLN A 38 71.27 13.40 -17.68
C GLN A 38 70.28 14.38 -17.05
N LEU A 39 68.98 14.21 -17.33
CA LEU A 39 67.90 15.01 -16.74
C LEU A 39 67.65 14.70 -15.25
N LEU A 40 68.03 13.51 -14.77
CA LEU A 40 67.91 13.13 -13.35
C LEU A 40 69.07 13.66 -12.50
N ILE A 41 70.26 13.77 -13.07
CA ILE A 41 71.43 14.33 -12.38
C ILE A 41 71.38 15.86 -12.37
N ALA A 42 70.91 16.45 -13.45
CA ALA A 42 70.76 17.89 -13.53
C ALA A 42 69.53 18.34 -12.74
N ASP A 43 69.76 18.91 -11.56
CA ASP A 43 68.73 19.54 -10.72
C ASP A 43 68.22 20.89 -11.29
N SER A 44 68.47 21.15 -12.58
CA SER A 44 68.13 22.40 -13.28
C SER A 44 67.94 22.18 -14.78
N VAL A 45 67.48 23.22 -15.49
CA VAL A 45 67.17 23.16 -16.93
C VAL A 45 68.39 22.73 -17.75
N CYS A 46 68.31 21.58 -18.41
CA CYS A 46 69.33 21.10 -19.33
C CYS A 46 69.19 21.77 -20.70
N GLY A 47 70.30 22.35 -21.18
CA GLY A 47 70.42 22.88 -22.54
C GLY A 47 70.25 21.79 -23.60
N LYS A 48 69.76 22.18 -24.79
CA LYS A 48 69.53 21.23 -25.90
C LYS A 48 70.82 20.56 -26.38
N GLU A 49 71.94 21.29 -26.40
CA GLU A 49 73.25 20.79 -26.82
C GLU A 49 73.77 19.71 -25.85
N ALA A 50 73.71 19.97 -24.54
CA ALA A 50 74.12 19.00 -23.52
C ALA A 50 73.32 17.69 -23.56
N LEU A 51 72.04 17.73 -23.91
CA LEU A 51 71.21 16.53 -24.07
C LEU A 51 71.48 15.79 -25.37
N LEU A 52 71.86 16.51 -26.44
CA LEU A 52 72.27 15.91 -27.70
C LEU A 52 73.59 15.16 -27.53
N ASP A 53 74.56 15.78 -26.86
CA ASP A 53 75.87 15.15 -26.59
C ASP A 53 75.72 13.92 -25.68
N ALA A 54 74.86 13.98 -24.66
CA ALA A 54 74.61 12.84 -23.77
C ALA A 54 73.88 11.67 -24.47
N GLY A 55 72.88 11.96 -25.32
CA GLY A 55 72.10 10.95 -26.01
C GLY A 55 72.79 10.32 -27.23
N TRP A 56 73.76 11.04 -27.81
CA TRP A 56 74.44 10.71 -29.07
C TRP A 56 75.92 11.16 -29.07
N PRO A 57 76.79 10.58 -28.22
CA PRO A 57 78.15 11.07 -27.97
C PRO A 57 79.10 11.10 -29.18
N ASP A 58 78.75 10.43 -30.28
CA ASP A 58 79.58 10.35 -31.50
C ASP A 58 78.75 10.54 -32.79
N ARG A 59 77.59 11.20 -32.72
CA ARG A 59 76.70 11.38 -33.89
C ARG A 59 76.12 12.79 -33.96
N VAL A 60 76.31 13.46 -35.10
CA VAL A 60 75.60 14.71 -35.40
C VAL A 60 74.17 14.36 -35.79
N VAL A 61 73.21 14.65 -34.91
CA VAL A 61 71.79 14.43 -35.15
C VAL A 61 71.03 15.75 -35.19
N ALA A 62 69.95 15.78 -35.98
CA ALA A 62 69.09 16.96 -36.03
C ALA A 62 68.37 17.19 -34.70
N ALA A 63 68.09 18.45 -34.36
CA ALA A 63 67.37 18.83 -33.13
C ALA A 63 65.94 18.22 -33.03
N THR A 64 65.37 17.78 -34.15
CA THR A 64 64.12 17.01 -34.20
C THR A 64 64.24 15.66 -33.50
N SER A 65 65.42 15.04 -33.49
CA SER A 65 65.70 13.75 -32.84
C SER A 65 65.55 13.83 -31.32
N LEU A 66 66.07 14.92 -30.72
CA LEU A 66 65.87 15.19 -29.28
C LEU A 66 64.39 15.43 -28.98
N THR A 67 63.68 16.17 -29.83
CA THR A 67 62.24 16.43 -29.66
C THR A 67 61.40 15.15 -29.71
N GLN A 68 61.77 14.21 -30.59
CA GLN A 68 61.13 12.90 -30.71
C GLN A 68 61.43 12.03 -29.47
N CYS A 69 62.69 11.98 -29.02
CA CYS A 69 63.11 11.28 -27.81
C CYS A 69 62.37 11.78 -26.56
N ILE A 70 62.22 13.10 -26.40
CA ILE A 70 61.45 13.67 -25.29
C ILE A 70 59.97 13.31 -25.39
N SER A 71 59.40 13.26 -26.59
CA SER A 71 57.99 12.86 -26.80
C SER A 71 57.77 11.38 -26.48
N THR A 72 58.69 10.49 -26.85
CA THR A 72 58.60 9.06 -26.51
C THR A 72 58.79 8.82 -25.02
N LEU A 73 59.72 9.54 -24.38
CA LEU A 73 59.89 9.52 -22.93
C LEU A 73 58.64 10.00 -22.20
N ARG A 74 57.99 11.08 -22.66
CA ARG A 74 56.71 11.54 -22.09
C ARG A 74 55.62 10.48 -22.16
N LYS A 75 55.48 9.80 -23.30
CA LYS A 75 54.49 8.73 -23.46
C LYS A 75 54.78 7.55 -22.54
N LYS A 76 56.06 7.18 -22.36
CA LYS A 76 56.47 6.12 -21.44
C LYS A 76 56.30 6.50 -19.97
N LEU A 77 56.39 7.79 -19.65
CA LEU A 77 56.22 8.34 -18.30
C LEU A 77 54.79 8.83 -18.02
N GLU A 78 53.86 8.71 -18.97
CA GLU A 78 52.46 9.16 -18.83
C GLU A 78 51.72 8.44 -17.69
N ALA A 79 52.09 7.19 -17.42
CA ALA A 79 51.57 6.41 -16.29
C ALA A 79 52.03 6.92 -14.91
N TYR A 80 53.00 7.85 -14.86
CA TYR A 80 53.62 8.39 -13.66
C TYR A 80 53.42 9.91 -13.58
N PRO A 81 52.22 10.39 -13.20
CA PRO A 81 51.87 11.82 -13.22
C PRO A 81 52.76 12.70 -12.33
N GLU A 82 53.46 12.09 -11.38
CA GLU A 82 54.46 12.72 -10.50
C GLU A 82 55.79 13.05 -11.18
N VAL A 83 56.11 12.43 -12.32
CA VAL A 83 57.33 12.67 -13.11
C VAL A 83 56.98 13.41 -14.41
N GLN A 84 57.23 14.71 -14.47
CA GLN A 84 56.85 15.53 -15.63
C GLN A 84 58.06 16.11 -16.35
N LEU A 85 58.18 15.81 -17.65
CA LEU A 85 59.17 16.39 -18.56
C LEU A 85 58.67 17.73 -19.11
N LYS A 86 59.13 18.85 -18.54
CA LYS A 86 58.74 20.20 -18.95
C LYS A 86 59.71 20.76 -20.01
N THR A 87 59.16 21.40 -21.04
CA THR A 87 59.95 22.17 -22.00
C THR A 87 60.02 23.62 -21.52
N VAL A 88 61.22 24.14 -21.30
CA VAL A 88 61.44 25.56 -20.96
C VAL A 88 61.80 26.30 -22.25
N ALA A 89 60.91 27.19 -22.69
CA ALA A 89 61.06 27.92 -23.94
C ALA A 89 62.43 28.64 -24.02
N ARG A 90 63.13 28.44 -25.14
CA ARG A 90 64.47 29.01 -25.42
C ARG A 90 65.61 28.58 -24.47
N ARG A 91 65.38 27.66 -23.52
CA ARG A 91 66.41 27.17 -22.58
C ARG A 91 66.66 25.66 -22.63
N GLY A 92 65.63 24.84 -22.84
CA GLY A 92 65.79 23.39 -22.99
C GLY A 92 64.71 22.58 -22.28
N TYR A 93 65.11 21.52 -21.56
CA TYR A 93 64.20 20.58 -20.90
C TYR A 93 64.57 20.39 -19.42
N GLU A 94 63.55 20.17 -18.60
CA GLU A 94 63.69 19.97 -17.16
C GLU A 94 62.80 18.80 -16.72
N LEU A 95 63.31 17.97 -15.83
CA LEU A 95 62.54 16.90 -15.20
C LEU A 95 62.01 17.39 -13.85
N TYR A 96 60.70 17.57 -13.77
CA TYR A 96 60.04 17.95 -12.54
C TYR A 96 59.48 16.71 -11.83
N VAL A 97 60.06 16.36 -10.68
CA VAL A 97 59.54 15.29 -9.82
C VAL A 97 58.81 15.94 -8.64
N SER A 98 57.49 15.76 -8.57
CA SER A 98 56.66 16.36 -7.53
C SER A 98 56.93 15.71 -6.17
N LYS A 99 57.51 16.45 -5.22
CA LYS A 99 57.53 16.06 -3.79
C LYS A 99 56.19 16.44 -3.15
N ARG A 100 55.14 15.62 -3.27
CA ARG A 100 53.96 15.77 -2.41
C ARG A 100 53.36 14.45 -1.93
N SER A 101 53.34 14.39 -0.59
CA SER A 101 52.36 13.80 0.33
C SER A 101 51.88 12.39 0.04
N HIS A 102 52.13 11.50 1.01
CA HIS A 102 51.44 10.23 1.23
C HIS A 102 49.94 10.29 0.87
N ILE A 103 49.61 10.03 -0.39
CA ILE A 103 48.28 9.61 -0.79
C ILE A 103 48.34 8.10 -0.69
N LYS A 104 47.81 7.59 0.42
CA LYS A 104 47.44 6.19 0.57
C LYS A 104 46.40 5.92 -0.53
N MET A 105 46.85 5.46 -1.69
CA MET A 105 45.94 4.91 -2.70
C MET A 105 45.33 3.65 -2.07
N LEU A 106 44.13 3.80 -1.52
CA LEU A 106 43.26 2.66 -1.29
C LEU A 106 42.87 2.17 -2.69
N ALA A 107 43.47 1.06 -3.10
CA ALA A 107 43.02 0.30 -4.24
C ALA A 107 41.56 -0.08 -4.00
N VAL A 108 40.65 0.67 -4.64
CA VAL A 108 39.23 0.31 -4.74
C VAL A 108 39.14 -0.74 -5.84
N ASN A 109 39.60 -1.95 -5.55
CA ASN A 109 39.25 -3.11 -6.38
C ASN A 109 39.30 -4.46 -5.67
N ASP A 110 39.61 -4.51 -4.37
CA ASP A 110 39.48 -5.73 -3.61
C ASP A 110 38.07 -5.82 -3.01
N ALA A 111 37.38 -6.95 -3.25
CA ALA A 111 36.15 -7.29 -2.54
C ALA A 111 36.36 -7.30 -1.00
N GLU A 112 37.60 -7.41 -0.53
CA GLU A 112 38.01 -7.24 0.87
C GLU A 112 38.06 -5.77 1.32
N SER A 113 38.31 -4.82 0.41
CA SER A 113 38.27 -3.37 0.67
C SER A 113 36.85 -2.88 0.89
N ILE A 114 35.86 -3.46 0.18
CA ILE A 114 34.43 -3.17 0.42
C ILE A 114 33.99 -3.72 1.79
N LYS A 115 34.46 -4.92 2.17
CA LYS A 115 34.17 -5.50 3.48
C LYS A 115 34.80 -4.74 4.64
N THR A 116 36.03 -4.25 4.47
CA THR A 116 36.72 -3.44 5.48
C THR A 116 36.15 -2.01 5.56
N ALA A 117 35.76 -1.41 4.43
CA ALA A 117 35.07 -0.12 4.41
C ALA A 117 33.68 -0.15 5.08
N LEU A 118 32.96 -1.28 5.02
CA LEU A 118 31.70 -1.47 5.78
C LEU A 118 31.92 -1.55 7.30
N ILE A 119 33.10 -2.01 7.73
CA ILE A 119 33.43 -2.21 9.14
C ILE A 119 34.02 -0.93 9.76
N ASP A 120 34.80 -0.15 9.01
CA ASP A 120 35.48 1.08 9.46
C ASP A 120 34.63 2.37 9.44
N VAL A 121 33.33 2.26 9.17
CA VAL A 121 32.40 3.40 9.30
C VAL A 121 32.25 3.79 10.78
N PRO A 122 32.35 5.10 11.15
CA PRO A 122 32.14 5.56 12.51
C PRO A 122 30.80 5.08 13.08
N MET A 123 30.77 4.67 14.36
CA MET A 123 29.57 4.12 15.01
C MET A 123 28.35 5.05 14.89
N LEU A 124 28.57 6.37 14.93
CA LEU A 124 27.54 7.40 14.70
C LEU A 124 26.88 7.34 13.32
N VAL A 125 27.65 7.05 12.26
CA VAL A 125 27.12 6.95 10.89
C VAL A 125 26.34 5.63 10.73
N LYS A 126 26.77 4.55 11.39
CA LYS A 126 26.00 3.29 11.46
C LYS A 126 24.66 3.50 12.18
N ILE A 127 24.67 4.19 13.32
CA ILE A 127 23.45 4.54 14.07
C ILE A 127 22.54 5.45 13.22
N GLY A 128 23.11 6.48 12.57
CA GLY A 128 22.36 7.37 11.68
C GLY A 128 21.73 6.63 10.49
N GLY A 129 22.48 5.73 9.85
CA GLY A 129 21.98 4.88 8.77
C GLY A 129 20.84 3.96 9.22
N ILE A 130 20.97 3.30 10.38
CA ILE A 130 19.91 2.48 10.97
C ILE A 130 18.67 3.34 11.24
N LEU A 131 18.83 4.53 11.81
CA LEU A 131 17.72 5.43 12.12
C LEU A 131 16.99 5.89 10.85
N VAL A 132 17.70 6.22 9.78
CA VAL A 132 17.10 6.54 8.48
C VAL A 132 16.34 5.34 7.91
N VAL A 133 16.89 4.13 7.98
CA VAL A 133 16.20 2.91 7.54
C VAL A 133 14.94 2.67 8.37
N LEU A 134 14.99 2.83 9.69
CA LEU A 134 13.82 2.71 10.56
C LEU A 134 12.75 3.76 10.23
N ILE A 135 13.13 5.00 9.95
CA ILE A 135 12.20 6.05 9.50
C ILE A 135 11.56 5.66 8.17
N LEU A 136 12.32 5.13 7.21
CA LEU A 136 11.78 4.69 5.92
C LEU A 136 10.83 3.50 6.07
N ILE A 137 11.15 2.55 6.95
CA ILE A 137 10.26 1.42 7.27
C ILE A 137 8.96 1.93 7.92
N LEU A 138 9.06 2.81 8.91
CA LEU A 138 7.90 3.43 9.56
C LEU A 138 7.05 4.23 8.58
N TRP A 139 7.70 4.98 7.68
CA TRP A 139 7.02 5.72 6.62
C TRP A 139 6.27 4.79 5.67
N CYS A 140 6.92 3.72 5.22
CA CYS A 140 6.32 2.72 4.34
C CYS A 140 5.13 2.03 5.01
N TRP A 141 5.30 1.63 6.28
CA TRP A 141 4.22 1.05 7.08
C TRP A 141 3.06 2.03 7.27
N TYR A 142 3.33 3.29 7.63
CA TYR A 142 2.31 4.30 7.88
C TYR A 142 1.46 4.60 6.63
N ASN A 143 2.07 4.57 5.45
CA ASN A 143 1.39 4.77 4.16
C ASN A 143 0.82 3.46 3.58
N SER A 144 0.92 2.34 4.29
CA SER A 144 0.39 1.06 3.80
C SER A 144 -1.13 0.97 3.94
N ASP A 145 -1.74 0.19 3.04
CA ASP A 145 -3.16 -0.17 3.11
C ASP A 145 -3.48 -0.91 4.44
N TYR A 146 -2.54 -1.70 4.97
CA TYR A 146 -2.70 -2.42 6.23
C TYR A 146 -2.83 -1.48 7.43
N HIS A 147 -1.95 -0.48 7.57
CA HIS A 147 -2.06 0.51 8.64
C HIS A 147 -3.39 1.28 8.57
N SER A 148 -3.83 1.64 7.36
CA SER A 148 -5.14 2.29 7.17
C SER A 148 -6.30 1.39 7.64
N THR A 149 -6.20 0.09 7.42
CA THR A 149 -7.19 -0.91 7.85
C THR A 149 -7.19 -1.08 9.38
N VAL A 150 -6.01 -1.18 10.00
CA VAL A 150 -5.88 -1.25 11.47
C VAL A 150 -6.48 -0.01 12.11
N LYS A 151 -6.17 1.19 11.57
CA LYS A 151 -6.71 2.46 12.06
C LYS A 151 -8.24 2.48 12.00
N ASN A 152 -8.86 2.09 10.88
CA ASN A 152 -10.31 2.09 10.74
C ASN A 152 -10.98 1.02 11.63
N SER A 153 -10.38 -0.16 11.77
CA SER A 153 -10.88 -1.21 12.65
C SER A 153 -10.81 -0.80 14.13
N SER A 154 -9.77 -0.07 14.53
CA SER A 154 -9.62 0.45 15.90
C SER A 154 -10.67 1.50 16.31
N LEU A 155 -11.44 2.02 15.37
CA LEU A 155 -12.58 2.91 15.67
C LEU A 155 -13.75 2.14 16.28
N TRP A 156 -13.83 0.84 16.03
CA TRP A 156 -14.88 -0.05 16.50
C TRP A 156 -14.49 -0.73 17.79
N ASN A 157 -15.46 -0.89 18.68
CA ASN A 157 -15.38 -1.67 19.91
C ASN A 157 -16.48 -2.73 19.91
N ALA A 158 -16.20 -3.88 20.49
CA ALA A 158 -17.14 -4.99 20.63
C ALA A 158 -17.10 -5.66 22.02
N ASP A 159 -16.67 -4.92 23.05
CA ASP A 159 -16.52 -5.40 24.43
C ASP A 159 -17.84 -5.54 25.21
N LYS A 160 -18.97 -5.17 24.61
CA LYS A 160 -20.27 -5.09 25.28
C LYS A 160 -21.30 -5.98 24.59
N LYS A 161 -22.29 -6.39 25.38
CA LYS A 161 -23.47 -7.12 24.92
C LYS A 161 -24.73 -6.43 25.44
N ILE A 162 -25.83 -6.56 24.69
CA ILE A 162 -27.13 -6.03 25.11
C ILE A 162 -28.20 -7.11 25.04
N ALA A 163 -29.23 -6.99 25.87
CA ALA A 163 -30.41 -7.85 25.76
C ALA A 163 -31.38 -7.27 24.74
N LEU A 164 -31.68 -8.01 23.69
CA LEU A 164 -32.76 -7.69 22.76
C LEU A 164 -34.00 -8.51 23.11
N ASN A 165 -35.17 -7.88 22.98
CA ASN A 165 -36.46 -8.54 23.03
C ASN A 165 -37.11 -8.46 21.64
N ILE A 166 -37.30 -9.60 20.99
CA ILE A 166 -37.92 -9.72 19.67
C ILE A 166 -39.12 -10.65 19.83
N GLY A 167 -40.33 -10.13 19.70
CA GLY A 167 -41.53 -10.97 19.76
C GLY A 167 -41.80 -11.62 21.12
N GLY A 168 -41.20 -11.12 22.21
CA GLY A 168 -41.28 -11.71 23.55
C GLY A 168 -40.11 -12.62 23.90
N THR A 169 -39.33 -13.05 22.91
CA THR A 169 -38.11 -13.84 23.07
C THR A 169 -36.95 -12.91 23.37
N LYS A 170 -36.11 -13.25 24.36
CA LYS A 170 -35.03 -12.40 24.84
C LYS A 170 -33.68 -13.09 24.69
N GLU A 171 -32.77 -12.45 23.97
CA GLU A 171 -31.42 -12.96 23.75
C GLU A 171 -30.36 -11.89 24.00
N ILE A 172 -29.17 -12.33 24.40
CA ILE A 172 -28.02 -11.46 24.66
C ILE A 172 -27.13 -11.45 23.42
N VAL A 173 -27.05 -10.31 22.77
CA VAL A 173 -26.34 -10.16 21.49
C VAL A 173 -25.08 -9.29 21.62
N PRO A 174 -24.01 -9.58 20.85
CA PRO A 174 -22.83 -8.71 20.74
C PRO A 174 -23.17 -7.34 20.17
N MET A 175 -22.49 -6.30 20.68
CA MET A 175 -22.65 -4.91 20.25
C MET A 175 -21.36 -4.35 19.67
N PHE A 176 -21.42 -3.89 18.41
CA PHE A 176 -20.38 -3.10 17.77
C PHE A 176 -20.67 -1.60 17.91
N TYR A 177 -19.72 -0.81 18.37
CA TYR A 177 -19.92 0.64 18.48
C TYR A 177 -18.66 1.44 18.22
N GLN A 178 -18.82 2.63 17.65
CA GLN A 178 -17.70 3.54 17.45
C GLN A 178 -17.27 4.21 18.77
N SER A 179 -15.96 4.44 18.96
CA SER A 179 -15.37 4.94 20.21
C SER A 179 -15.90 6.30 20.72
N ASN A 180 -16.58 7.07 19.87
CA ASN A 180 -17.11 8.40 20.17
C ASN A 180 -18.62 8.42 20.52
N VAL A 181 -19.23 7.26 20.78
CA VAL A 181 -20.67 7.15 21.03
C VAL A 181 -20.99 7.21 22.53
N GLU A 182 -21.84 8.15 22.93
CA GLU A 182 -22.24 8.35 24.34
C GLU A 182 -23.45 7.49 24.76
N HIS A 183 -24.39 7.22 23.85
CA HIS A 183 -25.69 6.61 24.17
C HIS A 183 -25.77 5.12 23.80
N LEU A 184 -25.14 4.27 24.60
CA LEU A 184 -25.09 2.81 24.36
C LEU A 184 -26.17 2.01 25.11
N HIS A 185 -27.29 2.65 25.48
CA HIS A 185 -28.35 2.00 26.23
C HIS A 185 -29.27 1.17 25.31
N GLN A 186 -29.67 -0.04 25.75
CA GLN A 186 -30.50 -0.97 24.96
C GLN A 186 -31.79 -0.37 24.39
N SER A 187 -32.35 0.64 25.07
CA SER A 187 -33.56 1.33 24.63
C SER A 187 -33.40 2.01 23.27
N MET A 188 -32.18 2.35 22.83
CA MET A 188 -31.96 2.99 21.55
C MET A 188 -32.33 2.10 20.36
N TRP A 189 -32.16 0.78 20.49
CA TRP A 189 -32.65 -0.20 19.51
C TRP A 189 -34.11 -0.58 19.77
N GLN A 190 -34.44 -0.83 21.04
CA GLN A 190 -35.70 -1.46 21.43
C GLN A 190 -36.92 -0.53 21.41
N LYS A 191 -36.77 0.77 21.66
CA LYS A 191 -37.90 1.72 21.72
C LYS A 191 -38.67 1.86 20.40
N HIS A 192 -38.06 1.47 19.28
CA HIS A 192 -38.70 1.50 17.97
C HIS A 192 -39.62 0.31 17.74
N LEU A 193 -39.48 -0.75 18.52
CA LEU A 193 -40.40 -1.88 18.55
C LEU A 193 -41.46 -1.59 19.60
N ALA A 194 -42.75 -1.83 19.30
CA ALA A 194 -43.83 -1.71 20.28
C ALA A 194 -43.87 -2.96 21.17
N PRO A 195 -43.28 -2.99 22.38
CA PRO A 195 -43.04 -4.24 23.11
C PRO A 195 -44.29 -4.78 23.79
N GLU A 196 -45.28 -3.93 24.08
CA GLU A 196 -46.51 -4.28 24.82
C GLU A 196 -47.51 -5.11 23.99
N SER A 197 -47.41 -5.08 22.67
CA SER A 197 -48.31 -5.78 21.75
C SER A 197 -47.59 -6.82 20.88
N ASN A 198 -46.35 -7.17 21.24
CA ASN A 198 -45.41 -7.86 20.37
C ASN A 198 -45.04 -9.24 20.90
N HIS A 199 -45.97 -10.19 20.70
CA HIS A 199 -45.72 -11.61 20.92
C HIS A 199 -45.76 -12.33 19.57
N LEU A 200 -44.64 -12.92 19.19
CA LEU A 200 -44.56 -13.82 18.03
C LEU A 200 -44.50 -15.25 18.55
N THR A 201 -45.50 -16.07 18.20
CA THR A 201 -45.60 -17.47 18.64
C THR A 201 -44.66 -18.42 17.89
N HIS A 202 -43.86 -17.91 16.97
CA HIS A 202 -43.05 -18.70 16.03
C HIS A 202 -41.55 -18.37 16.09
N ILE A 203 -41.10 -17.67 17.14
CA ILE A 203 -39.69 -17.40 17.40
C ILE A 203 -39.35 -18.01 18.75
N ASP A 204 -38.76 -19.19 18.74
CA ASP A 204 -38.37 -19.89 19.97
C ASP A 204 -37.04 -19.33 20.50
N ASP A 205 -36.10 -19.07 19.61
CA ASP A 205 -34.80 -18.47 19.86
C ASP A 205 -34.36 -17.58 18.68
N PHE A 206 -33.28 -16.83 18.85
CA PHE A 206 -32.63 -16.11 17.75
C PHE A 206 -31.16 -15.83 18.03
N GLU A 207 -30.38 -15.68 16.97
CA GLU A 207 -29.09 -14.99 17.03
C GLU A 207 -29.21 -13.57 16.51
N GLY A 208 -28.33 -12.70 16.96
CA GLY A 208 -28.34 -11.33 16.48
C GLY A 208 -27.07 -10.56 16.79
N TYR A 209 -26.97 -9.41 16.14
CA TYR A 209 -25.86 -8.47 16.25
C TYR A 209 -26.44 -7.07 16.25
N VAL A 210 -25.85 -6.17 17.03
CA VAL A 210 -26.19 -4.75 16.97
C VAL A 210 -24.99 -3.90 16.67
N ALA A 211 -25.20 -2.80 15.96
CA ALA A 211 -24.17 -1.81 15.66
C ALA A 211 -24.67 -0.37 15.83
N THR A 212 -23.76 0.53 16.19
CA THR A 212 -24.05 1.98 16.19
C THR A 212 -22.83 2.85 15.91
N ASP A 213 -23.04 3.92 15.15
CA ASP A 213 -22.12 5.05 14.96
C ASP A 213 -22.54 6.29 15.78
N GLY A 214 -23.52 6.12 16.68
CA GLY A 214 -24.12 7.16 17.51
C GLY A 214 -25.28 7.91 16.84
N ARG A 215 -25.42 7.85 15.52
CA ARG A 215 -26.55 8.41 14.77
C ARG A 215 -27.57 7.33 14.43
N ASN A 216 -27.07 6.20 13.96
CA ASN A 216 -27.87 5.04 13.59
C ASN A 216 -27.73 3.95 14.65
N TYR A 217 -28.84 3.30 14.96
CA TYR A 217 -28.91 2.16 15.88
C TYR A 217 -29.48 0.99 15.10
N SER A 218 -28.59 0.14 14.63
CA SER A 218 -28.88 -0.94 13.70
C SER A 218 -28.83 -2.28 14.43
N MET A 219 -29.76 -3.17 14.10
CA MET A 219 -29.80 -4.55 14.60
C MET A 219 -30.09 -5.51 13.46
N ALA A 220 -29.42 -6.65 13.52
CA ALA A 220 -29.55 -7.77 12.60
C ALA A 220 -29.93 -9.00 13.42
N VAL A 221 -31.02 -9.68 13.06
CA VAL A 221 -31.56 -10.82 13.81
C VAL A 221 -31.86 -11.97 12.85
N CYS A 222 -31.38 -13.16 13.20
CA CYS A 222 -31.74 -14.42 12.55
C CYS A 222 -32.60 -15.26 13.50
N PRO A 223 -33.91 -15.42 13.24
CA PRO A 223 -34.80 -16.24 14.08
C PRO A 223 -34.62 -17.74 13.86
N ASN A 224 -34.93 -18.54 14.89
CA ASN A 224 -35.00 -20.01 14.83
C ASN A 224 -33.70 -20.64 14.29
N VAL A 225 -32.60 -20.35 14.98
CA VAL A 225 -31.26 -20.81 14.61
C VAL A 225 -31.16 -22.31 14.88
N ILE A 226 -30.56 -23.07 13.96
CA ILE A 226 -30.43 -24.53 14.09
C ILE A 226 -28.95 -24.83 14.25
N ASP A 227 -28.58 -25.42 15.39
CA ASP A 227 -27.19 -25.80 15.72
C ASP A 227 -26.18 -24.65 15.62
N GLY A 228 -26.62 -23.39 15.83
CA GLY A 228 -25.78 -22.19 15.73
C GLY A 228 -25.61 -21.65 14.30
N GLU A 229 -26.37 -22.18 13.33
CA GLU A 229 -26.36 -21.70 11.95
C GLU A 229 -27.67 -21.01 11.58
N CYS A 230 -27.54 -19.87 10.89
CA CYS A 230 -28.69 -19.13 10.43
C CYS A 230 -29.27 -19.77 9.15
N THR A 231 -30.58 -20.02 9.15
CA THR A 231 -31.27 -20.61 7.99
C THR A 231 -31.37 -19.66 6.78
N GLY A 232 -31.04 -18.37 6.95
CA GLY A 232 -31.15 -17.34 5.92
C GLY A 232 -32.60 -16.94 5.59
N HIS A 233 -33.57 -17.38 6.40
CA HIS A 233 -35.00 -17.11 6.23
C HIS A 233 -35.53 -16.16 7.30
N ASN A 234 -36.50 -15.31 6.93
CA ASN A 234 -37.16 -14.37 7.84
C ASN A 234 -36.18 -13.49 8.64
N LEU A 235 -35.08 -13.10 7.99
CA LEU A 235 -34.07 -12.22 8.58
C LEU A 235 -34.71 -10.89 8.94
N MET A 236 -34.42 -10.38 10.13
CA MET A 236 -34.94 -9.09 10.60
C MET A 236 -33.79 -8.12 10.77
N ASN A 237 -33.59 -7.25 9.79
CA ASN A 237 -32.63 -6.15 9.88
C ASN A 237 -33.38 -4.83 10.04
N ILE A 238 -33.24 -4.19 11.19
CA ILE A 238 -33.94 -2.95 11.52
C ILE A 238 -32.93 -1.90 11.93
N THR A 239 -33.05 -0.70 11.36
CA THR A 239 -32.16 0.42 11.68
C THR A 239 -32.97 1.64 12.07
N ALA A 240 -32.78 2.09 13.31
CA ALA A 240 -33.32 3.33 13.80
C ALA A 240 -32.40 4.50 13.44
N ILE A 241 -32.97 5.52 12.79
CA ILE A 241 -32.29 6.75 12.34
C ILE A 241 -32.81 8.01 13.02
N ASP A 242 -33.88 7.87 13.81
CA ASP A 242 -34.55 8.95 14.52
C ASP A 242 -34.61 8.61 16.03
N PRO A 243 -34.46 9.59 16.94
CA PRO A 243 -34.54 9.32 18.37
C PRO A 243 -35.96 9.04 18.90
N ASN A 244 -37.02 9.37 18.15
CA ASN A 244 -38.40 9.18 18.59
C ASN A 244 -38.85 7.73 18.39
N PRO A 245 -39.53 7.12 19.39
CA PRO A 245 -40.11 5.79 19.27
C PRO A 245 -41.03 5.67 18.04
N ALA A 246 -40.69 4.78 17.12
CA ALA A 246 -41.48 4.56 15.91
C ALA A 246 -42.73 3.68 16.17
N GLY A 247 -42.73 2.89 17.25
CA GLY A 247 -43.88 2.06 17.61
C GLY A 247 -44.18 0.94 16.61
N LEU A 248 -43.16 0.38 15.96
CA LEU A 248 -43.30 -0.68 14.98
C LEU A 248 -43.92 -1.92 15.64
N ASN A 249 -45.12 -2.29 15.19
CA ASN A 249 -45.75 -3.53 15.60
C ASN A 249 -45.15 -4.69 14.81
N ILE A 250 -44.41 -5.55 15.50
CA ILE A 250 -43.64 -6.64 14.86
C ILE A 250 -44.53 -7.72 14.22
N SER A 251 -45.77 -7.94 14.69
CA SER A 251 -46.67 -8.89 14.02
C SER A 251 -47.12 -8.37 12.65
N GLN A 252 -47.44 -7.08 12.57
CA GLN A 252 -47.75 -6.40 11.30
C GLN A 252 -46.51 -6.26 10.41
N PHE A 253 -45.35 -6.04 11.04
CA PHE A 253 -44.07 -5.96 10.34
C PHE A 253 -43.75 -7.25 9.59
N ALA A 254 -43.91 -8.42 10.21
CA ALA A 254 -43.64 -9.70 9.57
C ALA A 254 -44.49 -9.94 8.31
N GLU A 255 -45.78 -9.57 8.35
CA GLU A 255 -46.65 -9.65 7.17
C GLU A 255 -46.28 -8.60 6.12
N LEU A 256 -45.91 -7.40 6.55
CA LEU A 256 -45.50 -6.32 5.66
C LEU A 256 -44.18 -6.63 4.95
N THR A 257 -43.18 -7.16 5.66
CA THR A 257 -41.87 -7.52 5.09
C THR A 257 -42.04 -8.58 4.02
N GLU A 258 -42.81 -9.64 4.28
CA GLU A 258 -43.09 -10.69 3.29
C GLU A 258 -43.72 -10.12 2.00
N ARG A 259 -44.66 -9.17 2.13
CA ARG A 259 -45.27 -8.50 0.98
C ARG A 259 -44.27 -7.63 0.22
N LEU A 260 -43.42 -6.88 0.91
CA LEU A 260 -42.42 -6.01 0.29
C LEU A 260 -41.35 -6.83 -0.45
N GLU A 261 -40.81 -7.86 0.19
CA GLU A 261 -39.78 -8.74 -0.36
C GLU A 261 -40.21 -9.48 -1.63
N LYS A 262 -41.46 -9.98 -1.66
CA LYS A 262 -42.02 -10.69 -2.83
C LYS A 262 -42.23 -9.79 -4.05
N ARG A 263 -42.50 -8.49 -3.85
CA ARG A 263 -42.87 -7.57 -4.94
C ARG A 263 -41.68 -7.04 -5.73
N ILE A 264 -40.58 -6.75 -5.04
CA ILE A 264 -39.47 -5.98 -5.59
C ILE A 264 -38.15 -6.64 -5.17
N ARG A 265 -37.50 -7.30 -6.13
CA ARG A 265 -36.10 -7.78 -6.05
C ARG A 265 -35.32 -7.20 -7.22
N TYR A 266 -34.84 -5.97 -7.08
CA TYR A 266 -34.18 -5.24 -8.18
C TYR A 266 -32.67 -5.47 -8.24
N ASN A 267 -32.07 -6.08 -7.22
CA ASN A 267 -30.63 -6.18 -7.08
C ASN A 267 -30.06 -7.58 -7.33
N LYS A 268 -30.45 -8.25 -8.43
CA LYS A 268 -29.51 -9.22 -9.01
C LYS A 268 -28.44 -8.41 -9.71
N ILE A 269 -27.29 -8.24 -9.06
CA ILE A 269 -26.10 -7.69 -9.70
C ILE A 269 -25.68 -8.71 -10.76
N ILE A 270 -26.23 -8.62 -11.97
CA ILE A 270 -25.74 -9.39 -13.10
C ILE A 270 -24.44 -8.72 -13.49
N ILE A 271 -23.32 -9.28 -13.03
CA ILE A 271 -22.00 -8.89 -13.51
C ILE A 271 -22.03 -9.09 -15.04
N PRO A 272 -21.83 -8.04 -15.85
CA PRO A 272 -21.85 -8.20 -17.29
C PRO A 272 -20.73 -9.18 -17.69
N ARG A 273 -21.10 -10.29 -18.35
CA ARG A 273 -20.15 -11.16 -19.03
C ARG A 273 -19.38 -10.31 -20.03
N ASN A 274 -18.06 -10.21 -19.88
CA ASN A 274 -17.23 -9.53 -20.87
C ASN A 274 -17.36 -10.26 -22.21
N GLU A 275 -17.51 -9.52 -23.31
CA GLU A 275 -17.68 -10.01 -24.69
C GLU A 275 -16.44 -10.73 -25.28
N ASN A 276 -15.39 -10.95 -24.49
CA ASN A 276 -14.17 -11.66 -24.90
C ASN A 276 -14.16 -13.08 -24.28
N GLU A 277 -15.00 -13.95 -24.84
CA GLU A 277 -15.37 -15.30 -24.35
C GLU A 277 -14.25 -16.36 -24.31
N ASN A 278 -12.95 -16.03 -24.41
CA ASN A 278 -11.91 -17.07 -24.54
C ASN A 278 -10.82 -17.10 -23.47
N GLU A 279 -10.85 -16.26 -22.41
CA GLU A 279 -9.75 -16.23 -21.42
C GLU A 279 -10.14 -16.20 -19.93
N LEU A 280 -11.41 -16.05 -19.54
CA LEU A 280 -11.77 -16.13 -18.11
C LEU A 280 -12.25 -17.54 -17.77
N GLY A 281 -11.50 -18.23 -16.89
CA GLY A 281 -11.91 -19.51 -16.29
C GLY A 281 -13.18 -19.41 -15.45
N ASP A 282 -13.61 -20.51 -14.82
CA ASP A 282 -14.82 -20.62 -13.97
C ASP A 282 -14.81 -19.52 -12.88
N ILE A 283 -15.49 -18.40 -13.13
CA ILE A 283 -15.57 -17.27 -12.19
C ILE A 283 -16.64 -17.60 -11.17
N THR A 284 -16.26 -17.62 -9.90
CA THR A 284 -17.19 -17.75 -8.79
C THR A 284 -17.53 -16.37 -8.24
N GLU A 285 -18.82 -16.02 -8.29
CA GLU A 285 -19.38 -14.87 -7.59
C GLU A 285 -19.90 -15.30 -6.21
N HIS A 286 -19.49 -14.59 -5.17
CA HIS A 286 -20.05 -14.67 -3.83
C HIS A 286 -21.06 -13.54 -3.66
N HIS A 287 -22.35 -13.88 -3.69
CA HIS A 287 -23.44 -12.92 -3.64
C HIS A 287 -24.08 -12.91 -2.25
N TYR A 288 -24.27 -11.72 -1.70
CA TYR A 288 -24.91 -11.47 -0.42
C TYR A 288 -26.09 -10.53 -0.62
N HIS A 289 -27.23 -10.86 -0.04
CA HIS A 289 -28.44 -10.04 -0.13
C HIS A 289 -29.13 -9.88 1.22
N ALA A 290 -29.56 -8.66 1.54
CA ALA A 290 -30.27 -8.35 2.76
C ALA A 290 -31.31 -7.26 2.53
N ASP A 291 -32.39 -7.33 3.29
CA ASP A 291 -33.38 -6.28 3.39
C ASP A 291 -33.27 -5.59 4.74
N VAL A 292 -33.18 -4.26 4.73
CA VAL A 292 -33.06 -3.42 5.93
C VAL A 292 -34.24 -2.45 6.01
N TYR A 293 -34.87 -2.40 7.18
CA TYR A 293 -36.07 -1.62 7.43
C TYR A 293 -35.81 -0.45 8.38
N PHE A 294 -36.39 0.70 8.07
CA PHE A 294 -36.17 1.94 8.80
C PHE A 294 -37.50 2.51 9.32
N PRO A 295 -37.88 2.16 10.55
CA PRO A 295 -39.11 2.68 11.15
C PRO A 295 -38.89 4.10 11.67
N VAL A 296 -39.76 5.04 11.28
CA VAL A 296 -39.74 6.44 11.71
C VAL A 296 -41.13 6.82 12.22
N ALA A 297 -41.18 7.56 13.34
CA ALA A 297 -42.43 7.91 14.00
C ALA A 297 -43.33 8.77 13.10
N GLY A 298 -44.54 8.28 12.79
CA GLY A 298 -45.52 9.00 11.98
C GLY A 298 -45.24 9.01 10.47
N GLU A 299 -44.28 8.21 10.00
CA GLU A 299 -43.92 8.08 8.59
C GLU A 299 -44.12 6.64 8.09
N LEU A 300 -44.24 6.49 6.77
CA LEU A 300 -44.27 5.17 6.12
C LEU A 300 -42.97 4.38 6.38
N LEU A 301 -43.08 3.06 6.48
CA LEU A 301 -41.90 2.20 6.61
C LEU A 301 -41.04 2.29 5.35
N VAL A 302 -39.74 2.55 5.52
CA VAL A 302 -38.79 2.54 4.40
C VAL A 302 -38.01 1.23 4.41
N ARG A 303 -37.88 0.60 3.25
CA ARG A 303 -37.05 -0.59 3.00
C ARG A 303 -35.86 -0.23 2.13
N SER A 304 -34.69 -0.77 2.45
CA SER A 304 -33.52 -0.80 1.58
C SER A 304 -33.17 -2.24 1.25
N ASP A 305 -33.33 -2.62 -0.02
CA ASP A 305 -32.78 -3.84 -0.61
C ASP A 305 -31.28 -3.60 -0.83
N LEU A 306 -30.44 -4.33 -0.09
CA LEU A 306 -28.99 -4.30 -0.15
C LEU A 306 -28.46 -5.57 -0.83
N SER A 307 -27.43 -5.39 -1.66
CA SER A 307 -26.69 -6.48 -2.29
C SER A 307 -25.20 -6.18 -2.26
N LEU A 308 -24.40 -7.22 -2.04
CA LEU A 308 -22.95 -7.22 -2.17
C LEU A 308 -22.54 -8.40 -3.05
N SER A 309 -21.68 -8.18 -4.04
CA SER A 309 -21.06 -9.25 -4.83
C SER A 309 -19.55 -9.13 -4.75
N LEU A 310 -18.90 -10.25 -4.40
CA LEU A 310 -17.45 -10.38 -4.38
C LEU A 310 -17.01 -11.37 -5.45
N ILE A 311 -16.02 -10.98 -6.24
CA ILE A 311 -15.33 -11.88 -7.18
C ILE A 311 -13.86 -11.88 -6.78
N TYR A 312 -13.33 -13.01 -6.33
CA TYR A 312 -11.93 -13.14 -5.96
C TYR A 312 -11.07 -13.32 -7.21
N GLU A 313 -10.07 -12.46 -7.39
CA GLU A 313 -9.05 -12.57 -8.45
C GLU A 313 -7.72 -13.10 -7.89
N GLY A 314 -7.54 -13.04 -6.57
CA GLY A 314 -6.46 -13.66 -5.81
C GLY A 314 -6.92 -13.99 -4.39
N ASP A 315 -6.00 -14.46 -3.54
CA ASP A 315 -6.35 -15.00 -2.21
C ASP A 315 -7.18 -14.05 -1.33
N ASN A 316 -6.85 -12.75 -1.35
CA ASN A 316 -7.47 -11.73 -0.49
C ASN A 316 -7.83 -10.46 -1.27
N SER A 317 -8.06 -10.56 -2.58
CA SER A 317 -8.37 -9.39 -3.41
C SER A 317 -9.21 -9.72 -4.62
N GLY A 318 -9.96 -8.74 -5.11
CA GLY A 318 -10.70 -8.86 -6.37
C GLY A 318 -11.69 -7.73 -6.58
N GLN A 319 -12.80 -8.02 -7.26
CA GLN A 319 -13.83 -7.05 -7.61
C GLN A 319 -14.95 -7.02 -6.56
N PHE A 320 -15.38 -5.81 -6.23
CA PHE A 320 -16.47 -5.55 -5.29
C PHE A 320 -17.59 -4.80 -5.99
N TYR A 321 -18.81 -5.30 -5.86
CA TYR A 321 -20.01 -4.63 -6.31
C TYR A 321 -20.96 -4.50 -5.12
N SER A 322 -21.61 -3.36 -4.99
CA SER A 322 -22.71 -3.23 -4.05
C SER A 322 -23.81 -2.38 -4.67
N ALA A 323 -25.05 -2.77 -4.43
CA ALA A 323 -26.21 -1.99 -4.79
C ALA A 323 -27.16 -1.85 -3.61
N ALA A 324 -27.76 -0.66 -3.51
CA ALA A 324 -28.81 -0.32 -2.59
C ALA A 324 -30.01 0.22 -3.36
N CYS A 325 -31.20 -0.33 -3.11
CA CYS A 325 -32.45 0.13 -3.68
C CYS A 325 -33.43 0.45 -2.55
N ILE A 326 -33.81 1.71 -2.42
CA ILE A 326 -34.70 2.19 -1.35
C ILE A 326 -36.10 2.45 -1.88
N THR A 327 -37.08 1.96 -1.15
CA THR A 327 -38.53 2.09 -1.43
C THR A 327 -39.28 2.38 -0.14
N ASP A 328 -40.32 3.21 -0.22
CA ASP A 328 -41.31 3.35 0.84
C ASP A 328 -42.36 2.22 0.79
N GLU A 329 -43.10 2.06 1.89
CA GLU A 329 -44.14 1.02 2.07
C GLU A 329 -45.17 0.99 0.94
N ASP A 330 -45.60 2.17 0.48
CA ASP A 330 -46.64 2.32 -0.53
C ASP A 330 -46.12 2.12 -1.96
N CYS A 331 -44.80 2.15 -2.17
CA CYS A 331 -44.13 2.03 -3.47
C CYS A 331 -44.68 2.97 -4.55
N LEU A 332 -45.21 4.14 -4.17
CA LEU A 332 -45.81 5.10 -5.11
C LEU A 332 -44.74 5.93 -5.83
N THR A 333 -43.54 6.04 -5.25
CA THR A 333 -42.43 6.81 -5.80
C THR A 333 -41.43 5.91 -6.52
N THR A 334 -40.72 6.47 -7.50
CA THR A 334 -39.61 5.77 -8.15
C THR A 334 -38.56 5.41 -7.10
N PRO A 335 -38.03 4.17 -7.07
CA PRO A 335 -37.03 3.79 -6.09
C PRO A 335 -35.75 4.61 -6.23
N ILE A 336 -35.11 4.90 -5.11
CA ILE A 336 -33.77 5.48 -5.06
C ILE A 336 -32.78 4.33 -5.27
N LYS A 337 -32.05 4.32 -6.38
CA LYS A 337 -31.05 3.28 -6.66
C LYS A 337 -29.64 3.84 -6.63
N TYR A 338 -28.77 3.14 -5.93
CA TYR A 338 -27.37 3.48 -5.82
C TYR A 338 -26.53 2.22 -6.02
N LYS A 339 -25.57 2.28 -6.94
CA LYS A 339 -24.61 1.19 -7.17
C LYS A 339 -23.19 1.70 -7.03
N LEU A 340 -22.33 0.84 -6.51
CA LEU A 340 -20.90 1.08 -6.46
C LEU A 340 -20.15 -0.13 -7.01
N ARG A 341 -19.06 0.14 -7.71
CA ARG A 341 -18.10 -0.85 -8.18
C ARG A 341 -16.71 -0.41 -7.77
N GLY A 342 -15.88 -1.37 -7.39
CA GLY A 342 -14.50 -1.11 -6.99
C GLY A 342 -13.67 -2.38 -6.95
N THR A 343 -12.44 -2.22 -6.47
CA THR A 343 -11.57 -3.35 -6.11
C THR A 343 -11.48 -3.43 -4.59
N PHE A 344 -11.44 -4.65 -4.06
CA PHE A 344 -11.27 -4.86 -2.61
C PHE A 344 -9.95 -5.55 -2.28
N LYS A 345 -9.47 -5.27 -1.07
CA LYS A 345 -8.52 -6.11 -0.34
C LYS A 345 -9.13 -6.52 0.99
N GLN A 346 -9.09 -7.82 1.29
CA GLN A 346 -9.54 -8.40 2.54
C GLN A 346 -8.38 -8.48 3.53
N TYR A 347 -8.67 -8.12 4.78
CA TYR A 347 -7.74 -8.25 5.90
C TYR A 347 -8.47 -8.89 7.08
N GLN A 348 -7.87 -9.89 7.69
CA GLN A 348 -8.37 -10.44 8.94
C GLN A 348 -7.88 -9.55 10.10
N GLN A 349 -8.81 -9.14 10.96
CA GLN A 349 -8.56 -8.31 12.15
C GLN A 349 -9.29 -8.88 13.36
N GLN A 350 -8.95 -8.39 14.55
CA GLN A 350 -9.70 -8.68 15.77
C GLN A 350 -10.24 -7.40 16.39
N ILE A 351 -11.53 -7.41 16.72
CA ILE A 351 -12.19 -6.33 17.46
C ILE A 351 -12.62 -6.90 18.80
N ASN A 352 -11.92 -6.51 19.87
CA ASN A 352 -12.14 -7.02 21.25
C ASN A 352 -12.21 -8.56 21.35
N GLY A 353 -11.39 -9.26 20.57
CA GLY A 353 -11.31 -10.72 20.55
C GLY A 353 -12.31 -11.41 19.61
N LEU A 354 -13.15 -10.67 18.89
CA LEU A 354 -13.96 -11.19 17.79
C LEU A 354 -13.17 -11.11 16.48
N ASP A 355 -13.11 -12.21 15.74
CA ASP A 355 -12.52 -12.24 14.41
C ASP A 355 -13.44 -11.51 13.42
N VAL A 356 -12.87 -10.58 12.67
CA VAL A 356 -13.60 -9.74 11.71
C VAL A 356 -12.80 -9.65 10.42
N ASP A 357 -13.47 -9.94 9.30
CA ASP A 357 -12.91 -9.68 7.98
C ASP A 357 -13.20 -8.25 7.57
N VAL A 358 -12.15 -7.50 7.23
CA VAL A 358 -12.23 -6.10 6.82
C VAL A 358 -11.96 -5.99 5.33
N PHE A 359 -12.97 -5.55 4.59
CA PHE A 359 -12.90 -5.35 3.15
C PHE A 359 -12.67 -3.87 2.87
N GLN A 360 -11.43 -3.52 2.52
CA GLN A 360 -11.07 -2.19 2.06
C GLN A 360 -11.39 -2.07 0.57
N VAL A 361 -12.43 -1.30 0.23
CA VAL A 361 -12.93 -1.14 -1.13
C VAL A 361 -12.49 0.21 -1.70
N LYS A 362 -11.65 0.17 -2.74
CA LYS A 362 -11.28 1.33 -3.55
C LYS A 362 -12.31 1.48 -4.67
N VAL A 363 -13.21 2.45 -4.52
CA VAL A 363 -14.33 2.67 -5.44
C VAL A 363 -13.81 3.22 -6.77
N SER A 364 -14.18 2.56 -7.87
CA SER A 364 -13.83 2.96 -9.24
C SER A 364 -15.01 3.60 -9.98
N GLN A 365 -16.23 3.22 -9.65
CA GLN A 365 -17.45 3.74 -10.28
C GLN A 365 -18.60 3.80 -9.29
N LYS A 366 -19.40 4.87 -9.38
CA LYS A 366 -20.66 5.06 -8.68
C LYS A 366 -21.75 5.36 -9.70
N GLU A 367 -22.94 4.79 -9.47
CA GLU A 367 -24.12 5.06 -10.28
C GLU A 367 -25.27 5.41 -9.35
N PHE A 368 -25.71 6.66 -9.39
CA PHE A 368 -26.88 7.13 -8.67
C PHE A 368 -28.03 7.44 -9.62
N ILE A 369 -29.09 6.64 -9.56
CA ILE A 369 -30.31 6.85 -10.35
C ILE A 369 -31.26 7.70 -9.50
N LYS A 370 -31.40 8.96 -9.91
CA LYS A 370 -32.30 9.92 -9.26
C LYS A 370 -33.76 9.50 -9.50
N PRO A 371 -34.59 9.43 -8.45
CA PRO A 371 -36.01 9.18 -8.62
C PRO A 371 -36.71 10.42 -9.19
N GLU A 372 -37.87 10.24 -9.82
CA GLU A 372 -38.68 11.36 -10.35
C GLU A 372 -39.29 12.22 -9.23
N SER A 373 -39.68 11.57 -8.14
CA SER A 373 -40.17 12.21 -6.92
C SER A 373 -39.64 11.44 -5.70
N VAL A 374 -39.52 12.15 -4.58
CA VAL A 374 -39.04 11.57 -3.31
C VAL A 374 -40.11 11.83 -2.27
N SER A 375 -40.61 10.78 -1.63
CA SER A 375 -41.55 10.92 -0.52
C SER A 375 -40.88 11.57 0.70
N PRO A 376 -41.65 12.20 1.62
CA PRO A 376 -41.09 12.74 2.86
C PRO A 376 -40.22 11.72 3.62
N SER A 377 -40.70 10.48 3.76
CA SER A 377 -39.98 9.39 4.44
C SER A 377 -38.68 9.00 3.76
N ALA A 378 -38.62 9.06 2.43
CA ALA A 378 -37.42 8.70 1.66
C ALA A 378 -36.38 9.84 1.57
N MET A 379 -36.72 11.06 2.00
CA MET A 379 -35.89 12.26 1.83
C MET A 379 -34.56 12.17 2.59
N TYR A 380 -34.56 11.57 3.78
CA TYR A 380 -33.33 11.33 4.55
C TYR A 380 -32.33 10.50 3.73
N PHE A 381 -32.80 9.38 3.19
CA PHE A 381 -31.99 8.44 2.41
C PHE A 381 -31.49 9.04 1.10
N TYR A 382 -32.35 9.78 0.40
CA TYR A 382 -31.96 10.52 -0.80
C TYR A 382 -30.79 11.47 -0.53
N ARG A 383 -30.84 12.23 0.57
CA ARG A 383 -29.77 13.15 0.98
C ARG A 383 -28.50 12.40 1.37
N ALA A 384 -28.63 11.30 2.12
CA ALA A 384 -27.50 10.46 2.52
C ALA A 384 -26.76 9.89 1.31
N ILE A 385 -27.48 9.31 0.35
CA ILE A 385 -26.90 8.77 -0.90
C ILE A 385 -26.29 9.88 -1.73
N ARG A 386 -26.98 11.02 -1.91
CA ARG A 386 -26.44 12.13 -2.69
C ARG A 386 -25.13 12.68 -2.11
N LYS A 387 -24.98 12.70 -0.80
CA LYS A 387 -23.72 13.08 -0.14
C LYS A 387 -22.62 12.03 -0.37
N HIS A 388 -22.99 10.76 -0.33
CA HIS A 388 -22.06 9.66 -0.56
C HIS A 388 -21.63 9.53 -2.04
N ASP A 389 -22.49 9.91 -2.98
CA ASP A 389 -22.23 9.88 -4.43
C ASP A 389 -21.13 10.88 -4.84
N ILE A 390 -21.08 12.05 -4.19
CA ILE A 390 -20.15 13.14 -4.51
C ILE A 390 -18.79 13.06 -3.78
N THR A 391 -18.61 12.10 -2.88
CA THR A 391 -17.41 11.97 -2.05
C THR A 391 -16.52 10.84 -2.56
N ASP A 392 -15.27 11.13 -2.92
CA ASP A 392 -14.32 10.07 -3.28
C ASP A 392 -13.79 9.42 -2.00
N GLU A 393 -14.24 8.19 -1.72
CA GLU A 393 -13.97 7.51 -0.45
C GLU A 393 -13.49 6.08 -0.68
N VAL A 394 -12.45 5.70 0.06
CA VAL A 394 -12.14 4.29 0.32
C VAL A 394 -13.13 3.83 1.38
N LEU A 395 -13.93 2.83 1.05
CA LEU A 395 -14.97 2.30 1.94
C LEU A 395 -14.45 1.08 2.68
N TYR A 396 -14.92 0.89 3.92
CA TYR A 396 -14.58 -0.26 4.74
C TYR A 396 -15.87 -0.99 5.10
N PHE A 397 -15.97 -2.23 4.63
CA PHE A 397 -17.03 -3.16 5.00
C PHE A 397 -16.45 -4.17 5.99
N TYR A 398 -17.24 -4.57 6.98
CA TYR A 398 -16.79 -5.51 8.00
C TYR A 398 -17.72 -6.72 7.99
N ARG A 399 -17.19 -7.91 7.76
CA ARG A 399 -17.93 -9.16 7.95
C ARG A 399 -17.57 -9.70 9.33
N VAL A 400 -18.55 -9.68 10.22
CA VAL A 400 -18.38 -10.01 11.65
C VAL A 400 -18.81 -11.44 11.99
N HIS A 401 -19.56 -12.06 11.10
CA HIS A 401 -20.00 -13.45 11.20
C HIS A 401 -20.24 -14.00 9.79
N THR A 402 -20.01 -15.29 9.60
CA THR A 402 -20.29 -16.01 8.36
C THR A 402 -20.59 -17.47 8.70
N ASP A 403 -21.59 -18.04 8.03
CA ASP A 403 -21.92 -19.46 8.04
C ASP A 403 -22.09 -19.96 6.59
N GLU A 404 -22.60 -21.17 6.38
CA GLU A 404 -22.75 -21.76 5.05
C GLU A 404 -23.73 -21.01 4.14
N ASN A 405 -24.75 -20.35 4.71
CA ASN A 405 -25.89 -19.81 3.98
C ASN A 405 -26.10 -18.31 4.19
N SER A 406 -25.27 -17.68 5.01
CA SER A 406 -25.46 -16.31 5.44
C SER A 406 -24.19 -15.66 6.01
N ALA A 407 -24.23 -14.34 6.16
CA ALA A 407 -23.17 -13.59 6.81
C ALA A 407 -23.70 -12.29 7.39
N VAL A 408 -23.08 -11.81 8.47
CA VAL A 408 -23.40 -10.50 9.07
C VAL A 408 -22.36 -9.49 8.65
N TRP A 409 -22.84 -8.41 8.04
CA TRP A 409 -22.00 -7.34 7.53
C TRP A 409 -22.36 -6.01 8.19
N ILE A 410 -21.33 -5.21 8.48
CA ILE A 410 -21.43 -3.79 8.78
C ILE A 410 -21.08 -3.01 7.51
N SER A 411 -22.10 -2.38 6.92
CA SER A 411 -22.00 -1.58 5.70
C SER A 411 -21.88 -0.09 6.03
N PRO A 412 -20.92 0.65 5.43
CA PRO A 412 -20.84 2.10 5.59
C PRO A 412 -21.96 2.84 4.84
N ILE A 413 -22.67 2.16 3.93
CA ILE A 413 -23.74 2.74 3.12
C ILE A 413 -24.94 3.04 4.00
N LEU A 414 -25.52 4.25 3.88
CA LEU A 414 -26.64 4.74 4.70
C LEU A 414 -26.34 4.87 6.21
N GLY A 415 -25.06 4.82 6.58
CA GLY A 415 -24.56 4.99 7.94
C GLY A 415 -24.47 3.68 8.69
N SER A 416 -23.25 3.14 8.79
CA SER A 416 -22.84 1.96 9.59
C SER A 416 -23.95 0.98 9.98
N ILE A 417 -24.60 0.40 8.97
CA ILE A 417 -25.71 -0.53 9.12
C ILE A 417 -25.16 -1.92 9.36
N VAL A 418 -25.60 -2.59 10.44
CA VAL A 418 -25.41 -4.03 10.58
C VAL A 418 -26.61 -4.74 9.98
N ALA A 419 -26.36 -5.69 9.10
CA ALA A 419 -27.40 -6.52 8.52
C ALA A 419 -26.93 -7.96 8.37
N TRP A 420 -27.86 -8.88 8.58
CA TRP A 420 -27.73 -10.27 8.24
C TRP A 420 -28.08 -10.43 6.77
N TYR A 421 -27.16 -10.96 5.99
CA TYR A 421 -27.28 -11.21 4.57
C TYR A 421 -27.46 -12.70 4.34
N LYS A 422 -28.38 -13.05 3.46
CA LYS A 422 -28.38 -14.36 2.82
C LYS A 422 -27.19 -14.43 1.87
N TYR A 423 -26.48 -15.55 1.88
CA TYR A 423 -25.34 -15.83 1.02
C TYR A 423 -25.71 -16.90 -0.02
N ASP A 424 -25.34 -16.65 -1.28
CA ASP A 424 -25.47 -17.59 -2.38
C ASP A 424 -24.18 -17.54 -3.23
N GLN A 425 -23.70 -18.69 -3.69
CA GLN A 425 -22.56 -18.78 -4.60
C GLN A 425 -23.03 -19.06 -6.02
N VAL A 426 -22.60 -18.24 -6.98
CA VAL A 426 -23.00 -18.33 -8.40
C VAL A 426 -21.76 -18.56 -9.25
N ARG A 427 -21.74 -19.63 -10.05
CA ARG A 427 -20.71 -19.85 -11.09
C ARG A 427 -21.17 -19.18 -12.39
N ILE A 428 -20.32 -18.33 -12.97
CA ILE A 428 -20.66 -17.47 -14.12
C ILE A 428 -20.05 -17.98 -15.43
#